data_AF-A0A2T2VVQ2-F1
#
_entry.id   AF-A0A2T2VVQ2-F1
#
_cell.length_a   1.000
_cell.length_b   1.000
_cell.length_c   1.000
_cell.angle_alpha   90.00
_cell.angle_beta   90.00
_cell.angle_gamma   90.00
#
_symmetry.space_group_name_H-M   'P 1'
#
loop_
_entity.id
_entity.type
_entity.pdbx_description
1 polymer ?
#
loop_
_entity_poly.entity_id
_entity_poly.type
_entity_poly.pdbx_seq_one_letter_code
_entity_poly.pdbx_strand_id
1 'polypeptide(L)'
;MKEINEKDAYSINNFSAEEIQYKSSIAISVLEDYVLMVDVCNWVNKLINTSNSNKDAFWDVENKINGIQTLFLMGFIVREDHQEILERIAYDIAIDTLDGDKNDRALKIRVAMHAKLRELQEDL
;
A
#
# COMPACT_ATOMS: atom_id res chain seq x y z
N MET A 1 -6.61 20.96 26.99
CA MET A 1 -6.73 20.33 25.66
C MET A 1 -7.40 18.99 25.88
N LYS A 2 -8.53 18.69 25.24
CA LYS A 2 -9.03 17.31 25.21
C LYS A 2 -8.05 16.51 24.36
N GLU A 3 -7.42 15.49 24.94
CA GLU A 3 -6.77 14.45 24.15
C GLU A 3 -7.86 13.88 23.23
N ILE A 4 -7.78 14.20 21.95
CA ILE A 4 -8.51 13.45 20.94
C ILE A 4 -7.79 12.10 20.96
N ASN A 5 -8.43 11.10 21.55
CA ASN A 5 -7.97 9.73 21.51
C ASN A 5 -8.21 9.24 20.06
N GLU A 6 -7.35 9.71 19.16
CA GLU A 6 -7.50 9.56 17.73
C GLU A 6 -7.20 8.10 17.40
N LYS A 7 -8.24 7.35 17.00
CA LYS A 7 -8.10 5.94 16.64
C LYS A 7 -7.18 5.85 15.41
N ASP A 8 -6.06 5.16 15.56
CA ASP A 8 -5.08 4.92 14.50
C ASP A 8 -5.17 3.49 13.92
N ALA A 9 -4.47 3.25 12.82
CA ALA A 9 -4.47 1.95 12.15
C ALA A 9 -3.79 0.84 12.96
N TYR A 10 -2.93 1.17 13.93
CA TYR A 10 -2.34 0.20 14.87
C TYR A 10 -3.42 -0.35 15.80
N SER A 11 -4.37 0.48 16.17
CA SER A 11 -5.43 0.19 17.13
C SER A 11 -6.72 -0.24 16.45
N ILE A 12 -6.64 -1.05 15.38
CA ILE A 12 -7.81 -1.37 14.54
C ILE A 12 -8.99 -1.99 15.31
N ASN A 13 -8.68 -2.68 16.42
CA ASN A 13 -9.68 -3.35 17.26
C ASN A 13 -10.57 -2.36 18.02
N ASN A 14 -10.20 -1.08 18.05
CA ASN A 14 -10.97 -0.02 18.69
C ASN A 14 -12.01 0.60 17.75
N PHE A 15 -12.03 0.24 16.47
CA PHE A 15 -13.05 0.69 15.51
C PHE A 15 -14.30 -0.19 15.59
N SER A 16 -15.46 0.42 15.29
CA SER A 16 -16.70 -0.33 15.08
C SER A 16 -16.61 -1.18 13.80
N ALA A 17 -17.48 -2.18 13.68
CA ALA A 17 -17.55 -3.01 12.47
C ALA A 17 -17.83 -2.17 11.21
N GLU A 18 -18.69 -1.15 11.31
CA GLU A 18 -19.01 -0.22 10.22
C GLU A 18 -17.80 0.64 9.84
N GLU A 19 -17.06 1.16 10.83
CA GLU A 19 -15.82 1.91 10.60
C GLU A 19 -14.76 1.04 9.91
N ILE A 20 -14.58 -0.20 10.37
CA ILE A 20 -13.66 -1.17 9.77
C ILE A 20 -14.04 -1.44 8.33
N GLN A 21 -15.32 -1.71 8.06
CA GLN A 21 -15.80 -1.99 6.70
C GLN A 21 -15.56 -0.79 5.78
N TYR A 22 -15.97 0.42 6.19
CA TYR A 22 -15.82 1.62 5.38
C TYR A 22 -14.34 1.95 5.09
N LYS A 23 -13.49 1.95 6.12
CA LYS A 23 -12.04 2.19 5.97
C LYS A 23 -11.37 1.11 5.13
N SER A 24 -11.76 -0.16 5.30
CA SER A 24 -11.25 -1.27 4.50
C SER A 24 -11.59 -1.15 3.03
N SER A 25 -12.79 -0.66 2.69
CA SER A 25 -13.19 -0.41 1.31
C SER A 25 -12.35 0.69 0.68
N ILE A 26 -12.13 1.81 1.38
CA ILE A 26 -11.26 2.89 0.89
C ILE A 26 -9.83 2.37 0.71
N ALA A 27 -9.32 1.61 1.69
CA ALA A 27 -7.98 1.04 1.60
C ALA A 27 -7.80 0.13 0.39
N ILE A 28 -8.78 -0.72 0.09
CA ILE A 28 -8.77 -1.54 -1.12
C ILE A 28 -8.74 -0.66 -2.37
N SER A 29 -9.62 0.33 -2.49
CA SER A 29 -9.68 1.18 -3.70
C SER A 29 -8.35 1.88 -3.98
N VAL A 30 -7.70 2.42 -2.95
CA VAL A 30 -6.38 3.05 -3.10
C VAL A 30 -5.30 2.04 -3.50
N LEU A 31 -5.34 0.83 -2.92
CA LEU A 31 -4.38 -0.23 -3.25
C LEU A 31 -4.60 -0.80 -4.66
N GLU A 32 -5.84 -0.85 -5.14
CA GLU A 32 -6.15 -1.21 -6.52
C GLU A 32 -5.53 -0.19 -7.50
N ASP A 33 -5.66 1.11 -7.21
CA ASP A 33 -5.04 2.16 -8.02
C ASP A 33 -3.50 2.07 -7.98
N TYR A 34 -2.93 1.77 -6.81
CA TYR A 34 -1.49 1.54 -6.67
C TYR A 34 -1.01 0.35 -7.52
N VAL A 35 -1.72 -0.78 -7.48
CA VAL A 35 -1.40 -1.96 -8.30
C VAL A 35 -1.49 -1.63 -9.79
N LEU A 36 -2.50 -0.86 -10.22
CA LEU A 36 -2.61 -0.41 -11.62
C LEU A 36 -1.42 0.46 -12.04
N MET A 37 -0.96 1.35 -11.16
CA MET A 37 0.23 2.17 -11.45
C MET A 37 1.48 1.31 -11.65
N VAL A 38 1.68 0.30 -10.80
CA VAL A 38 2.78 -0.68 -10.95
C VAL A 38 2.68 -1.41 -12.29
N ASP A 39 1.47 -1.85 -12.66
CA ASP A 39 1.25 -2.55 -13.93
C ASP A 39 1.52 -1.65 -15.14
N VAL A 40 1.13 -0.37 -15.08
CA VAL A 40 1.42 0.61 -16.14
C VAL A 40 2.92 0.84 -16.28
N CYS A 41 3.66 1.04 -15.18
CA CYS A 41 5.11 1.19 -15.21
C CYS A 41 5.79 -0.04 -15.81
N ASN A 42 5.38 -1.24 -15.39
CA ASN A 42 5.88 -2.50 -15.95
C ASN A 42 5.58 -2.61 -17.45
N TRP A 43 4.37 -2.27 -17.88
CA TRP A 43 3.98 -2.31 -19.29
C TRP A 43 4.79 -1.32 -20.13
N VAL A 44 4.99 -0.09 -19.66
CA VAL A 44 5.82 0.92 -20.33
C VAL A 44 7.27 0.44 -20.43
N ASN A 45 7.83 -0.15 -19.37
CA ASN A 45 9.17 -0.74 -19.41
C ASN A 45 9.26 -1.88 -20.43
N LYS A 46 8.27 -2.78 -20.48
CA LYS A 46 8.20 -3.83 -21.51
C LYS A 46 8.18 -3.22 -22.92
N LEU A 47 7.39 -2.15 -23.14
CA LEU A 47 7.29 -1.46 -24.42
C LEU A 47 8.64 -0.83 -24.85
N ILE A 48 9.27 -0.04 -23.97
CA ILE A 48 10.55 0.63 -24.27
C ILE A 48 11.65 -0.40 -24.53
N ASN A 49 11.67 -1.49 -23.77
CA ASN A 49 12.67 -2.54 -23.90
C ASN A 49 12.46 -3.49 -25.09
N THR A 50 11.38 -3.35 -25.86
CA THR A 50 11.12 -4.19 -27.06
C THR A 50 12.27 -4.15 -28.06
N SER A 51 13.05 -3.06 -28.09
CA SER A 51 14.23 -2.89 -28.95
C SER A 51 15.55 -2.68 -28.17
N ASN A 52 15.55 -2.84 -26.84
CA ASN A 52 16.74 -2.68 -26.00
C ASN A 52 17.16 -4.05 -25.43
N SER A 53 18.34 -4.54 -25.83
CA SER A 53 18.88 -5.81 -25.35
C SER A 53 19.28 -5.80 -23.87
N ASN A 54 19.48 -4.64 -23.25
CA ASN A 54 19.90 -4.52 -21.84
C ASN A 54 18.73 -4.57 -20.84
N LYS A 55 17.47 -4.48 -21.29
CA LYS A 55 16.26 -4.54 -20.45
C LYS A 55 16.30 -3.60 -19.22
N ASP A 56 16.60 -2.33 -19.43
CA ASP A 56 16.71 -1.36 -18.34
C ASP A 56 15.31 -1.00 -17.76
N ALA A 57 15.20 -0.86 -16.45
CA ALA A 57 13.97 -0.33 -15.81
C ALA A 57 13.97 1.20 -15.94
N PHE A 58 13.28 1.73 -16.96
CA PHE A 58 13.23 3.16 -17.23
C PHE A 58 12.23 3.91 -16.35
N TRP A 59 11.16 3.23 -15.93
CA TRP A 59 10.09 3.76 -15.09
C TRP A 59 9.90 2.84 -13.89
N ASP A 60 9.98 3.39 -12.69
CA ASP A 60 9.59 2.70 -11.47
C ASP A 60 8.51 3.51 -10.76
N VAL A 61 7.68 2.84 -9.98
CA VAL A 61 6.72 3.56 -9.13
C VAL A 61 7.53 4.24 -8.04
N GLU A 62 7.64 5.56 -8.07
CA GLU A 62 8.07 6.29 -6.89
C GLU A 62 7.02 6.03 -5.79
N ASN A 63 7.43 5.38 -4.70
CA ASN A 63 6.54 5.13 -3.55
C ASN A 63 5.99 6.43 -2.92
N LYS A 64 6.54 7.60 -3.31
CA LYS A 64 6.04 8.93 -2.98
C LYS A 64 4.85 9.39 -3.83
N ILE A 65 4.36 8.60 -4.79
CA ILE A 65 3.14 8.92 -5.54
C ILE A 65 1.94 8.80 -4.59
N ASN A 66 1.20 9.90 -4.45
CA ASN A 66 0.16 10.26 -3.46
C ASN A 66 -0.81 9.16 -2.93
N GLY A 67 -0.97 8.02 -3.59
CA GLY A 67 -1.93 6.97 -3.21
C GLY A 67 -1.64 6.33 -1.85
N ILE A 68 -0.47 5.69 -1.68
CA ILE A 68 -0.12 5.02 -0.41
C ILE A 68 0.04 6.03 0.73
N GLN A 69 0.60 7.21 0.46
CA GLN A 69 0.69 8.27 1.47
C GLN A 69 -0.68 8.69 2.01
N THR A 70 -1.72 8.66 1.16
CA THR A 70 -3.11 8.92 1.61
C THR A 70 -3.58 7.86 2.61
N LEU A 71 -3.17 6.59 2.47
CA LEU A 71 -3.48 5.54 3.45
C LEU A 71 -2.82 5.80 4.80
N PHE A 72 -1.57 6.27 4.80
CA PHE A 72 -0.87 6.60 6.04
C PHE A 72 -1.51 7.77 6.77
N LEU A 73 -1.90 8.82 6.03
CA LEU A 73 -2.64 9.94 6.60
C LEU A 73 -3.98 9.49 7.18
N MET A 74 -4.75 8.67 6.45
CA MET A 74 -6.03 8.14 6.93
C MET A 74 -5.90 7.19 8.13
N GLY A 75 -4.78 6.48 8.20
CA GLY A 75 -4.45 5.53 9.26
C GLY A 75 -3.71 6.15 10.45
N PHE A 76 -3.43 7.46 10.43
CA PHE A 76 -2.60 8.14 11.42
C PHE A 76 -1.23 7.47 11.64
N ILE A 77 -0.65 6.93 10.56
CA ILE A 77 0.68 6.32 10.57
C ILE A 77 1.69 7.43 10.30
N VAL A 78 2.23 8.04 11.36
CA VAL A 78 3.14 9.21 11.25
C VAL A 78 4.62 8.80 11.23
N ARG A 79 4.95 7.64 11.79
CA ARG A 79 6.32 7.11 11.87
C ARG A 79 6.86 6.75 10.49
N GLU A 80 7.87 7.47 10.02
CA GLU A 80 8.46 7.29 8.68
C GLU A 80 9.04 5.88 8.48
N ASP A 81 9.64 5.29 9.51
CA ASP A 81 10.17 3.92 9.46
C ASP A 81 9.04 2.88 9.28
N HIS A 82 7.88 3.11 9.91
CA HIS A 82 6.71 2.26 9.70
C HIS A 82 6.11 2.46 8.29
N GLN A 83 6.09 3.69 7.79
CA GLN A 83 5.65 3.98 6.42
C GLN A 83 6.52 3.26 5.40
N GLU A 84 7.84 3.33 5.52
CA GLU A 84 8.80 2.68 4.60
C GLU A 84 8.60 1.15 4.57
N ILE A 85 8.41 0.53 5.74
CA ILE A 85 8.14 -0.92 5.82
C ILE A 85 6.85 -1.28 5.09
N LEU A 86 5.78 -0.50 5.27
CA LEU A 86 4.49 -0.75 4.65
C LEU A 86 4.50 -0.49 3.15
N GLU A 87 5.18 0.58 2.70
CA GLU A 87 5.42 0.86 1.27
C GLU A 87 6.13 -0.30 0.60
N ARG A 88 7.20 -0.82 1.23
CA ARG A 88 7.93 -1.97 0.73
C ARG A 88 7.06 -3.21 0.61
N ILE A 89 6.21 -3.49 1.60
CA ILE A 89 5.24 -4.60 1.53
C ILE A 89 4.30 -4.45 0.34
N ALA A 90 3.76 -3.24 0.11
CA ALA A 90 2.90 -3.01 -1.06
C ALA A 90 3.64 -3.23 -2.36
N TYR A 91 4.83 -2.67 -2.50
CA TYR A 91 5.65 -2.77 -3.70
C TYR A 91 6.04 -4.22 -4.00
N ASP A 92 6.63 -4.92 -3.02
CA ASP A 92 7.11 -6.29 -3.18
C ASP A 92 5.95 -7.20 -3.60
N ILE A 93 4.78 -7.11 -2.94
CA ILE A 93 3.61 -7.90 -3.32
C ILE A 93 3.11 -7.50 -4.71
N ALA A 94 3.02 -6.21 -5.03
CA ALA A 94 2.55 -5.76 -6.34
C ALA A 94 3.44 -6.30 -7.47
N ILE A 95 4.77 -6.27 -7.29
CA ILE A 95 5.73 -6.79 -8.26
C ILE A 95 5.69 -8.31 -8.35
N ASP A 96 5.73 -9.02 -7.22
CA ASP A 96 5.75 -10.49 -7.17
C ASP A 96 4.48 -11.13 -7.74
N THR A 97 3.41 -10.37 -7.83
CA THR A 97 2.11 -10.81 -8.34
C THR A 97 1.69 -10.13 -9.65
N LEU A 98 2.65 -9.53 -10.37
CA LEU A 98 2.42 -8.93 -11.68
C LEU A 98 1.59 -9.83 -12.61
N ASP A 99 0.78 -9.19 -13.45
CA ASP A 99 -0.15 -9.83 -14.39
C ASP A 99 -1.29 -10.65 -13.71
N GLY A 100 -1.36 -10.69 -12.38
CA GLY A 100 -2.47 -11.27 -11.62
C GLY A 100 -3.69 -10.34 -11.47
N ASP A 101 -4.80 -10.88 -10.96
CA ASP A 101 -6.03 -10.09 -10.73
C ASP A 101 -5.78 -8.92 -9.77
N LYS A 102 -6.17 -7.72 -10.19
CA LYS A 102 -5.92 -6.47 -9.46
C LYS A 102 -6.52 -6.49 -8.05
N ASN A 103 -7.74 -6.99 -7.90
CA ASN A 103 -8.46 -6.95 -6.63
C ASN A 103 -7.86 -7.94 -5.65
N ASP A 104 -7.49 -9.14 -6.13
CA ASP A 104 -6.79 -10.14 -5.32
C ASP A 104 -5.43 -9.62 -4.83
N ARG A 105 -4.70 -8.90 -5.69
CA ARG A 105 -3.41 -8.29 -5.35
C ARG A 105 -3.56 -7.18 -4.31
N ALA A 106 -4.51 -6.26 -4.50
CA ALA A 106 -4.83 -5.22 -3.52
C ALA A 106 -5.25 -5.81 -2.17
N LEU A 107 -6.05 -6.88 -2.18
CA LEU A 107 -6.46 -7.59 -0.97
C LEU A 107 -5.26 -8.22 -0.25
N LYS A 108 -4.33 -8.86 -0.98
CA LYS A 108 -3.09 -9.42 -0.40
C LYS A 108 -2.26 -8.34 0.28
N ILE A 109 -2.06 -7.19 -0.38
CA ILE A 109 -1.34 -6.05 0.20
C ILE A 109 -2.01 -5.60 1.50
N ARG A 110 -3.33 -5.38 1.47
CA ARG A 110 -4.08 -4.94 2.66
C ARG A 110 -3.93 -5.92 3.83
N VAL A 111 -4.05 -7.22 3.56
CA VAL A 111 -3.91 -8.26 4.60
C VAL A 111 -2.49 -8.26 5.18
N ALA A 112 -1.47 -8.16 4.34
CA ALA A 112 -0.07 -8.11 4.77
C ALA A 112 0.25 -6.85 5.58
N MET A 113 -0.17 -5.67 5.11
CA MET A 113 -0.02 -4.42 5.84
C MET A 113 -0.71 -4.46 7.20
N HIS A 114 -1.92 -5.01 7.27
CA HIS A 114 -2.64 -5.14 8.53
C HIS A 114 -1.95 -6.10 9.50
N ALA A 115 -1.39 -7.21 9.01
CA ALA A 115 -0.57 -8.08 9.84
C ALA A 115 0.67 -7.35 10.37
N LYS A 116 1.37 -6.62 9.50
CA LYS A 116 2.55 -5.85 9.88
C LYS A 116 2.23 -4.74 10.88
N LEU A 117 1.11 -4.03 10.74
CA LEU A 117 0.68 -3.01 11.69
C LEU A 117 0.46 -3.57 13.10
N ARG A 118 -0.03 -4.81 13.23
CA ARG A 118 -0.15 -5.46 14.55
C ARG A 118 1.20 -5.79 15.17
N GLU A 119 2.18 -6.18 14.37
CA GLU A 119 3.55 -6.40 14.85
C GLU A 119 4.18 -5.07 15.30
N LEU A 120 4.06 -4.03 14.48
CA LEU A 120 4.60 -2.69 14.76
C LEU A 120 3.91 -2.00 15.95
N GLN A 121 2.71 -2.44 16.33
CA GLN A 121 2.01 -1.95 17.52
C GLN A 121 2.79 -2.31 18.80
N GLU A 122 3.53 -3.42 18.81
CA GLU A 122 4.35 -3.83 19.95
C GLU A 122 5.56 -2.91 20.18
N ASP A 123 5.93 -2.13 19.15
CA ASP A 123 7.06 -1.19 19.13
C ASP A 123 6.65 0.28 19.41
N LEU A 124 5.39 0.52 19.81
CA LEU A 124 4.82 1.84 20.17
C LEU A 124 4.85 2.08 21.69
#